data_AF-A0A0S3RUK1-F1
#
_entry.id   AF-A0A0S3RUK1-F1
#
_cell.length_a   1.000
_cell.length_b   1.000
_cell.length_c   1.000
_cell.angle_alpha   90.00
_cell.angle_beta   90.00
_cell.angle_gamma   90.00
#
_symmetry.space_group_name_H-M   'P 1'
#
loop_
_entity.id
_entity.type
_entity.pdbx_description
1 polymer ?
#
loop_
_entity_poly.entity_id
_entity_poly.type
_entity_poly.pdbx_seq_one_letter_code
_entity_poly.pdbx_strand_id
1 'polypeptide(L)'
;MRKHKKKIPCSHFCSLYLLVGISEMLFPKRSGKVFPVMFNIVDNLSGLGSYCWGSVVYRFLLRSLCKASEGLKKGKGISNVYVDGCVYMLQVWFFELFVPP
;
A
#
# COMPACT_ATOMS: atom_id res chain seq x y z
N MET A 1 43.88 -8.62 -9.98
CA MET A 1 42.96 -8.18 -8.90
C MET A 1 41.67 -9.00 -8.96
N ARG A 2 41.48 -9.99 -8.07
CA ARG A 2 40.22 -10.77 -8.01
C ARG A 2 39.11 -9.88 -7.43
N LYS A 3 38.10 -9.53 -8.24
CA LYS A 3 36.88 -8.87 -7.75
C LYS A 3 36.15 -9.85 -6.83
N HIS A 4 36.28 -9.70 -5.52
CA HIS A 4 35.39 -10.38 -4.57
C HIS A 4 33.95 -9.91 -4.87
N LYS A 5 33.12 -10.79 -5.44
CA LYS A 5 31.68 -10.56 -5.53
C LYS A 5 31.16 -10.47 -4.09
N LYS A 6 30.81 -9.27 -3.62
CA LYS A 6 30.14 -9.09 -2.32
C LYS A 6 28.84 -9.91 -2.38
N LYS A 7 28.71 -10.91 -1.51
CA LYS A 7 27.45 -11.64 -1.34
C LYS A 7 26.47 -10.71 -0.66
N ILE A 8 25.38 -10.39 -1.33
CA ILE A 8 24.29 -9.58 -0.76
C ILE A 8 23.53 -10.47 0.23
N PRO A 9 23.34 -10.05 1.49
CA PRO A 9 22.52 -10.79 2.45
C PRO A 9 21.09 -11.05 1.95
N CYS A 10 20.55 -12.25 2.25
CA CYS A 10 19.18 -12.63 1.89
C CYS A 10 18.12 -11.65 2.44
N SER A 11 18.38 -11.09 3.64
CA SER A 11 17.50 -10.11 4.28
C SER A 11 17.21 -8.89 3.40
N HIS A 12 18.17 -8.41 2.62
CA HIS A 12 17.92 -7.28 1.72
C HIS A 12 16.96 -7.63 0.58
N PHE A 13 17.02 -8.87 0.08
CA PHE A 13 16.04 -9.35 -0.89
C PHE A 13 14.66 -9.45 -0.26
N CYS A 14 14.54 -9.98 0.96
CA CYS A 14 13.28 -10.03 1.71
C CYS A 14 12.69 -8.63 1.92
N SER A 15 13.49 -7.67 2.39
CA SER A 15 13.06 -6.28 2.57
C SER A 15 12.58 -5.65 1.27
N LEU A 16 13.25 -5.93 0.14
CA LEU A 16 12.82 -5.43 -1.16
C LEU A 16 11.49 -6.04 -1.61
N TYR A 17 11.30 -7.35 -1.49
CA TYR A 17 10.02 -8.01 -1.82
C TYR A 17 8.88 -7.49 -0.94
N LEU A 18 9.13 -7.33 0.36
CA LEU A 18 8.15 -6.76 1.28
C LEU A 18 7.85 -5.30 0.96
N LEU A 19 8.86 -4.51 0.58
CA LEU A 19 8.66 -3.12 0.18
C LEU A 19 7.75 -3.01 -1.04
N VAL A 20 7.97 -3.86 -2.05
CA VAL A 20 7.11 -3.96 -3.24
C VAL A 20 5.71 -4.40 -2.84
N GLY A 21 5.57 -5.44 -2.02
CA GLY A 21 4.27 -5.92 -1.54
C GLY A 21 3.49 -4.84 -0.78
N ILE A 22 4.14 -4.13 0.14
CA ILE A 22 3.51 -3.04 0.89
C ILE A 22 3.13 -1.88 -0.04
N SER A 23 4.03 -1.47 -0.95
CA SER A 23 3.81 -0.32 -1.83
C SER A 23 2.74 -0.58 -2.90
N GLU A 24 2.73 -1.77 -3.50
CA GLU A 24 1.86 -2.08 -4.64
C GLU A 24 0.56 -2.76 -4.21
N MET A 25 0.57 -3.58 -3.15
CA MET A 25 -0.65 -4.28 -2.71
C MET A 25 -1.40 -3.50 -1.63
N LEU A 26 -0.71 -2.99 -0.61
CA LEU A 26 -1.35 -2.33 0.54
C LEU A 26 -1.58 -0.84 0.32
N PHE A 27 -0.64 -0.16 -0.32
CA PHE A 27 -0.69 1.29 -0.58
C PHE A 27 -0.52 1.66 -2.06
N PRO A 28 -1.21 0.98 -3.00
CA PRO A 28 -1.07 1.27 -4.42
C PRO A 28 -1.36 2.75 -4.69
N LYS A 29 -0.46 3.39 -5.43
CA LYS A 29 -0.57 4.78 -5.81
C LYS A 29 -0.18 4.97 -7.25
N ARG A 30 -1.03 5.66 -8.00
CA ARG A 30 -0.77 5.93 -9.43
C ARG A 30 0.51 6.74 -9.66
N SER A 31 0.91 7.56 -8.70
CA SER A 31 2.09 8.41 -8.86
C SER A 31 3.41 7.64 -8.93
N GLY A 32 3.43 6.33 -8.63
CA GLY A 32 4.64 5.51 -8.55
C GLY A 32 5.62 5.97 -7.45
N LYS A 33 5.14 6.79 -6.50
CA LYS A 33 5.97 7.34 -5.42
C LYS A 33 5.82 6.50 -4.17
N VAL A 34 6.90 5.82 -3.80
CA VAL A 34 7.06 5.12 -2.53
C VAL A 34 7.22 6.15 -1.41
N PHE A 35 6.51 5.95 -0.29
CA PHE A 35 6.67 6.83 0.86
C PHE A 35 7.99 6.51 1.57
N PRO A 36 8.82 7.50 1.94
CA PRO A 36 10.10 7.26 2.60
C PRO A 36 9.99 6.39 3.87
N VAL A 37 8.87 6.51 4.60
CA VAL A 37 8.58 5.70 5.79
C VAL A 37 8.55 4.19 5.51
N MET A 38 8.24 3.77 4.27
CA MET A 38 8.19 2.36 3.90
C MET A 38 9.57 1.71 3.96
N PHE A 39 10.65 2.45 3.70
CA PHE A 39 12.02 1.95 3.85
C PHE A 39 12.33 1.63 5.33
N ASN A 40 11.99 2.55 6.23
CA ASN A 40 12.18 2.35 7.68
C ASN A 40 11.40 1.12 8.21
N ILE A 41 10.23 0.83 7.64
CA ILE A 41 9.44 -0.35 8.00
C ILE A 41 10.16 -1.64 7.58
N VAL A 42 10.68 -1.72 6.36
CA VAL A 42 11.33 -2.93 5.86
C VAL A 42 12.77 -3.10 6.36
N ASP A 43 13.37 -2.05 6.92
CA ASP A 43 14.62 -2.12 7.67
C ASP A 43 14.42 -2.75 9.06
N ASN A 44 13.21 -2.66 9.63
CA ASN A 44 12.83 -3.28 10.90
C ASN A 44 11.83 -4.43 10.72
N LEU A 45 12.27 -5.51 10.09
CA LEU A 45 11.43 -6.67 9.78
C LEU A 45 10.80 -7.32 11.03
N SER A 46 11.50 -7.33 12.17
CA SER A 46 10.96 -7.89 13.42
C SER A 46 9.77 -7.11 13.96
N GLY A 47 9.68 -5.80 13.65
CA GLY A 47 8.56 -4.95 14.02
C GLY A 47 7.34 -5.05 13.11
N LEU A 48 7.42 -5.74 11.97
CA LEU A 48 6.38 -5.71 10.94
C LEU A 48 5.01 -6.20 11.46
N GLY A 49 4.99 -7.18 12.36
CA GLY A 49 3.75 -7.71 12.95
C GLY A 49 3.09 -6.78 13.98
N SER A 50 3.79 -5.74 14.45
CA SER A 50 3.26 -4.83 15.47
C SER A 50 2.31 -3.76 14.91
N TYR A 51 2.31 -3.55 13.59
CA TYR A 51 1.46 -2.56 12.95
C TYR A 51 0.02 -3.08 12.79
N CYS A 52 -0.96 -2.23 13.08
CA CYS A 52 -2.35 -2.48 12.74
C CYS A 52 -2.58 -2.24 11.24
N TRP A 53 -2.07 -3.14 10.38
CA TRP A 53 -2.10 -3.01 8.92
C TRP A 53 -3.49 -2.71 8.37
N GLY A 54 -4.51 -3.43 8.84
CA GLY A 54 -5.89 -3.22 8.42
C GLY A 54 -6.35 -1.76 8.62
N SER A 55 -6.10 -1.18 9.80
CA SER A 55 -6.46 0.21 10.10
C SER A 55 -5.70 1.21 9.24
N VAL A 56 -4.39 0.99 9.02
CA VAL A 56 -3.56 1.90 8.22
C VAL A 56 -3.99 1.87 6.75
N VAL A 57 -4.18 0.67 6.18
CA VAL A 57 -4.64 0.48 4.80
C VAL A 57 -6.04 1.07 4.61
N TYR A 58 -6.95 0.79 5.55
CA TYR A 58 -8.31 1.35 5.55
C TYR A 58 -8.30 2.87 5.54
N ARG A 59 -7.56 3.51 6.46
CA ARG A 59 -7.49 4.97 6.54
C ARG A 59 -6.88 5.59 5.29
N PHE A 60 -5.90 4.93 4.68
CA PHE A 60 -5.31 5.39 3.43
C PHE A 60 -6.33 5.39 2.29
N LEU A 61 -7.04 4.26 2.10
CA LEU A 61 -8.10 4.13 1.11
C LEU A 61 -9.26 5.11 1.36
N LEU A 62 -9.74 5.22 2.61
CA LEU A 62 -10.83 6.12 2.98
C LEU A 62 -10.50 7.57 2.63
N ARG A 63 -9.29 8.05 2.94
CA ARG A 63 -8.84 9.40 2.57
C ARG A 63 -8.88 9.62 1.06
N SER A 64 -8.52 8.60 0.29
CA SER A 64 -8.55 8.63 -1.17
C SER A 64 -9.97 8.74 -1.72
N LEU A 65 -10.89 7.92 -1.18
CA LEU A 65 -12.32 7.96 -1.49
C LEU A 65 -12.95 9.31 -1.14
N CYS A 66 -12.62 9.89 0.02
CA CYS A 66 -13.08 11.22 0.40
C CYS A 66 -12.61 12.29 -0.60
N LYS A 67 -11.32 12.28 -0.98
CA LYS A 67 -10.77 13.20 -2.00
C LYS A 67 -11.46 13.04 -3.34
N ALA A 68 -11.70 11.80 -3.77
CA ALA A 68 -12.45 11.51 -4.98
C ALA A 68 -13.86 12.11 -4.89
N SER A 69 -14.60 11.85 -3.80
CA SER A 69 -15.95 12.36 -3.57
C SER A 69 -16.01 13.90 -3.60
N GLU A 70 -15.08 14.58 -2.94
CA GLU A 70 -14.99 16.04 -3.00
C GLU A 70 -14.69 16.55 -4.41
N GLY A 71 -13.82 15.85 -5.14
CA GLY A 71 -13.51 16.16 -6.54
C GLY A 71 -14.75 16.09 -7.43
N LEU A 72 -15.54 15.02 -7.28
CA LEU A 72 -16.82 14.84 -7.98
C LEU A 72 -17.82 15.96 -7.65
N LYS A 73 -18.01 16.25 -6.35
CA LYS A 73 -18.96 17.29 -5.90
C LYS A 73 -18.62 18.68 -6.43
N LYS A 74 -17.34 18.99 -6.64
CA LYS A 74 -16.88 20.29 -7.13
C LYS A 74 -17.09 20.49 -8.63
N GLY A 75 -17.72 19.55 -9.35
CA GLY A 75 -18.16 19.73 -10.73
C GLY A 75 -17.04 19.99 -11.73
N LYS A 76 -15.78 19.78 -11.36
CA LYS A 76 -14.69 19.70 -12.34
C LYS A 76 -15.09 18.56 -13.27
N GLY A 77 -15.19 18.79 -14.58
CA GLY A 77 -15.56 17.78 -15.58
C GLY A 77 -14.60 16.58 -15.58
N ILE A 78 -14.72 15.75 -14.56
CA ILE A 78 -13.88 14.60 -14.29
C ILE A 78 -14.52 13.46 -15.06
N SER A 79 -13.96 13.16 -16.23
CA SER A 79 -14.33 11.96 -16.99
C SER A 79 -13.88 10.68 -16.29
N ASN A 80 -12.88 10.75 -15.39
CA ASN A 80 -12.29 9.59 -14.72
C ASN A 80 -11.93 9.89 -13.25
N VAL A 81 -12.46 9.09 -12.34
CA VAL A 81 -12.18 9.16 -10.90
C VAL A 81 -11.16 8.07 -10.55
N TYR A 82 -10.08 8.47 -9.87
CA TYR A 82 -9.03 7.56 -9.43
C TYR A 82 -8.98 7.51 -7.90
N VAL A 83 -8.80 6.31 -7.38
CA VAL A 83 -8.70 6.04 -5.94
C VAL A 83 -7.39 5.31 -5.70
N ASP A 84 -6.44 5.99 -5.06
CA ASP A 84 -5.27 5.35 -4.45
C ASP A 84 -5.70 4.46 -3.27
N GLY A 85 -4.94 3.40 -3.02
CA GLY A 85 -5.13 2.49 -1.88
C GLY A 85 -5.69 1.12 -2.26
N CYS A 86 -5.59 0.17 -1.33
CA CYS A 86 -5.94 -1.23 -1.56
C CYS A 86 -7.46 -1.42 -1.74
N VAL A 87 -7.95 -1.31 -2.98
CA VAL A 87 -9.38 -1.49 -3.32
C VAL A 87 -9.87 -2.91 -3.01
N TYR A 88 -8.96 -3.90 -3.02
CA TYR A 88 -9.29 -5.28 -2.61
C TYR A 88 -9.89 -5.35 -1.19
N MET A 89 -9.49 -4.46 -0.28
CA MET A 89 -10.10 -4.38 1.06
C MET A 89 -11.61 -4.09 1.01
N LEU A 90 -12.10 -3.35 0.01
CA LEU A 90 -13.55 -3.15 -0.17
C LEU A 90 -14.24 -4.43 -0.61
N GLN A 91 -13.58 -5.25 -1.45
CA GLN A 91 -14.14 -6.52 -1.91
C GLN A 91 -14.28 -7.50 -0.74
N VAL A 92 -13.25 -7.61 0.10
CA VAL A 92 -13.28 -8.44 1.33
C VAL A 92 -14.35 -7.92 2.29
N TRP A 93 -14.37 -6.62 2.55
CA TRP A 93 -15.35 -6.04 3.47
C TRP A 93 -16.78 -6.20 2.97
N PHE A 94 -17.00 -6.05 1.66
CA PHE A 94 -18.29 -6.32 1.04
C PHE A 94 -18.69 -7.78 1.20
N PHE A 95 -17.76 -8.71 1.01
CA PHE A 95 -18.01 -10.14 1.20
C PHE A 95 -18.42 -10.45 2.65
N GLU A 96 -17.65 -9.95 3.63
CA GLU A 96 -17.95 -10.16 5.06
C GLU A 96 -19.31 -9.57 5.50
N LEU A 97 -19.72 -8.44 4.94
CA LEU A 97 -20.96 -7.77 5.31
C LEU A 97 -22.20 -8.30 4.58
N PHE A 98 -22.07 -8.67 3.31
CA PHE A 98 -23.21 -8.91 2.42
C PHE A 98 -23.35 -10.35 1.95
N VAL A 99 -22.34 -11.21 2.16
CA VAL A 99 -22.43 -12.64 1.86
C VAL A 99 -22.60 -13.40 3.18
N PRO A 100 -23.80 -13.92 3.49
CA PRO A 100 -24.00 -14.74 4.67
C PRO A 100 -23.16 -16.04 4.58
N PRO A 101 -22.75 -16.61 5.73
CA PRO A 101 -21.95 -17.83 5.78
C PRO A 101 -22.65 -19.06 5.19
#